data_AF-H9C8K5-F1
#
_entry.id   AF-H9C8K5-F1
#
_cell.length_a   1.000
_cell.length_b   1.000
_cell.length_c   1.000
_cell.angle_alpha   90.00
_cell.angle_beta   90.00
_cell.angle_gamma   90.00
#
_symmetry.space_group_name_H-M   'P 1'
#
loop_
_entity.id
_entity.type
_entity.pdbx_description
1 polymer ?
#
loop_
_entity_poly.entity_id
_entity_poly.type
_entity_poly.pdbx_seq_one_letter_code
_entity_poly.pdbx_strand_id
1 'polypeptide(L)'
;QDKYEPIDDSFDASEVLSNERLLKSYTKCLLNQGPCTAELKKIKDKIPEALETHCAKCTYKQKQMAKQLAQGIKKTHPELWDEFITFYDPQGKYQTSFKDFLES
;
A
#
# COMPACT_ATOMS: atom_id res chain seq x y z
N GLN A 1 15.32 -15.67 8.40
CA GLN A 1 14.63 -15.01 7.27
C GLN A 1 14.31 -13.60 7.70
N ASP A 2 14.90 -12.59 7.06
CA ASP A 2 14.68 -11.18 7.38
C ASP A 2 13.35 -10.69 6.79
N LYS A 3 12.26 -10.92 7.53
CA LYS A 3 10.96 -10.33 7.25
C LYS A 3 10.97 -8.84 7.67
N TYR A 4 10.10 -8.04 7.07
CA TYR A 4 9.86 -6.68 7.56
C TYR A 4 9.37 -6.73 9.01
N GLU A 5 9.72 -5.69 9.77
CA GLU A 5 9.16 -5.48 11.11
C GLU A 5 7.63 -5.61 11.03
N PRO A 6 7.00 -6.35 11.95
CA PRO A 6 5.54 -6.41 12.03
C PRO A 6 4.97 -4.99 12.09
N ILE A 7 3.87 -4.76 11.38
CA ILE A 7 3.07 -3.55 11.57
C ILE A 7 2.41 -3.69 12.95
N ASP A 8 2.23 -2.57 13.64
CA ASP A 8 1.50 -2.53 14.90
C ASP A 8 0.11 -3.15 14.70
N ASP A 9 -0.36 -3.92 15.68
CA ASP A 9 -1.70 -4.52 15.67
C ASP A 9 -2.81 -3.44 15.71
N SER A 10 -2.45 -2.17 15.95
CA SER A 10 -3.35 -1.01 15.91
C SER A 10 -3.75 -0.56 14.50
N PHE A 11 -3.05 -1.01 13.45
CA PHE A 11 -3.39 -0.62 12.08
C PHE A 11 -4.58 -1.42 11.53
N ASP A 12 -5.72 -0.76 11.31
CA ASP A 12 -6.91 -1.36 10.69
C ASP A 12 -7.16 -0.81 9.27
N ALA A 13 -7.04 -1.69 8.27
CA ALA A 13 -7.34 -1.35 6.88
C ALA A 13 -8.80 -0.90 6.67
N SER A 14 -9.74 -1.44 7.45
CA SER A 14 -11.18 -1.14 7.36
C SER A 14 -11.48 0.27 7.87
N GLU A 15 -10.79 0.71 8.92
CA GLU A 15 -10.90 2.07 9.45
C GLU A 15 -10.38 3.08 8.41
N VAL A 16 -9.23 2.80 7.80
CA VAL A 16 -8.68 3.65 6.74
C VAL A 16 -9.64 3.75 5.56
N LEU A 17 -10.20 2.63 5.09
CA LEU A 17 -11.12 2.62 3.94
C LEU A 17 -12.47 3.28 4.22
N SER A 18 -12.95 3.27 5.48
CA SER A 18 -14.22 3.90 5.86
C SER A 18 -14.09 5.40 6.20
N ASN A 19 -12.87 5.90 6.38
CA ASN A 19 -12.60 7.29 6.68
C ASN A 19 -11.88 7.98 5.52
N GLU A 20 -12.63 8.64 4.64
CA GLU A 20 -12.12 9.31 3.45
C GLU A 20 -11.00 10.32 3.77
N ARG A 21 -11.12 11.07 4.88
CA ARG A 21 -10.09 12.02 5.31
C ARG A 21 -8.78 11.30 5.66
N LEU A 22 -8.88 10.18 6.37
CA LEU A 22 -7.73 9.37 6.75
C LEU A 22 -7.09 8.74 5.51
N LEU A 23 -7.89 8.13 4.64
CA LEU A 23 -7.44 7.54 3.37
C LEU A 23 -6.69 8.54 2.50
N LYS A 24 -7.25 9.75 2.31
CA LYS A 24 -6.59 10.81 1.53
C LYS A 24 -5.28 11.26 2.19
N SER A 25 -5.25 11.40 3.51
CA SER A 25 -4.03 11.74 4.25
C SER A 25 -2.94 10.69 4.06
N TYR A 26 -3.31 9.40 4.14
CA TYR A 26 -2.38 8.28 3.99
C TYR A 26 -1.86 8.21 2.55
N THR A 27 -2.76 8.30 1.57
CA THR A 27 -2.40 8.32 0.15
C THR A 27 -1.43 9.46 -0.14
N LYS A 28 -1.71 10.69 0.29
CA LYS A 28 -0.78 11.83 0.12
C LYS A 28 0.59 11.57 0.74
N CYS A 29 0.64 10.96 1.92
CA CYS A 29 1.92 10.56 2.52
C CYS A 29 2.68 9.59 1.60
N LEU A 30 2.01 8.52 1.14
CA LEU A 30 2.60 7.52 0.25
C LEU A 30 3.08 8.14 -1.08
N LEU A 31 2.41 9.17 -1.61
CA LEU A 31 2.77 9.85 -2.85
C LEU A 31 3.77 11.00 -2.69
N ASN A 32 4.37 11.21 -1.51
CA ASN A 32 5.21 12.39 -1.22
C ASN A 32 4.48 13.75 -1.36
N GLN A 33 3.17 13.79 -1.19
CA GLN A 33 2.33 14.99 -1.34
C GLN A 33 1.83 15.57 0.00
N GLY A 34 2.29 15.05 1.13
CA GLY A 34 1.83 15.49 2.44
C GLY A 34 2.65 14.93 3.61
N PRO A 35 2.28 15.31 4.84
CA PRO A 35 2.95 14.82 6.05
C PRO A 35 2.77 13.31 6.20
N CYS A 36 3.83 12.63 6.62
CA CYS A 36 3.82 11.21 6.96
C CYS A 36 4.09 11.02 8.45
N THR A 37 3.36 10.10 9.08
CA THR A 37 3.76 9.55 10.37
C THR A 37 5.02 8.69 10.20
N ALA A 38 5.76 8.46 11.29
CA ALA A 38 6.95 7.60 11.25
C ALA A 38 6.60 6.18 10.76
N GLU A 39 5.43 5.67 11.13
CA GLU A 39 4.93 4.36 10.72
C GLU A 39 4.63 4.30 9.22
N LEU A 40 3.85 5.25 8.69
CA LEU A 40 3.56 5.29 7.25
C LEU A 40 4.81 5.52 6.41
N LYS A 41 5.80 6.25 6.94
CA LYS A 41 7.09 6.42 6.29
C LYS A 41 7.83 5.09 6.15
N LYS A 42 7.83 4.24 7.19
CA LYS A 42 8.40 2.89 7.09
C LYS A 42 7.72 2.08 5.99
N ILE A 43 6.39 2.11 5.91
CA ILE A 43 5.64 1.39 4.87
C ILE A 43 6.03 1.90 3.49
N LYS A 44 5.96 3.22 3.29
CA LYS A 44 6.30 3.91 2.05
C LYS A 44 7.68 3.53 1.52
N ASP A 45 8.70 3.57 2.38
CA ASP A 45 10.08 3.26 2.02
C ASP A 45 10.26 1.79 1.59
N LYS A 46 9.33 0.91 1.95
CA LYS A 46 9.33 -0.52 1.56
C LYS A 46 8.48 -0.83 0.35
N ILE A 47 7.62 0.07 -0.12
CA ILE A 47 6.76 -0.18 -1.28
C ILE A 47 7.58 -0.54 -2.51
N PRO A 48 8.63 0.21 -2.93
CA PRO A 48 9.39 -0.14 -4.14
C PRO A 48 9.99 -1.55 -4.10
N GLU A 49 10.62 -1.92 -2.98
CA GLU A 49 11.18 -3.26 -2.77
C GLU A 49 10.07 -4.34 -2.75
N ALA A 50 8.93 -4.05 -2.11
CA ALA A 50 7.80 -4.97 -2.05
C ALA A 50 7.19 -5.20 -3.45
N LEU A 51 7.14 -4.19 -4.31
CA LEU A 51 6.66 -4.34 -5.68
C LEU A 51 7.62 -5.16 -6.54
N GLU A 52 8.92 -4.85 -6.47
CA GLU A 52 9.94 -5.55 -7.23
C GLU A 52 10.06 -7.04 -6.83
N THR A 53 9.84 -7.35 -5.55
CA THR A 53 10.03 -8.70 -5.00
C THR A 53 8.72 -9.47 -4.74
N HIS A 54 7.58 -8.96 -5.22
CA HIS A 54 6.26 -9.55 -4.93
C HIS A 54 6.02 -9.77 -3.42
N CYS A 55 6.44 -8.79 -2.61
CA CYS A 55 6.28 -8.77 -1.17
C CYS A 55 6.99 -9.97 -0.49
N ALA A 56 8.16 -10.39 -0.99
CA ALA A 56 8.89 -11.55 -0.47
C ALA A 56 9.20 -11.47 1.04
N LYS A 57 9.50 -10.26 1.53
CA LYS A 57 9.80 -9.98 2.94
C LYS A 57 8.58 -9.61 3.77
N CYS A 58 7.41 -9.49 3.17
CA CYS A 58 6.19 -9.19 3.91
C CYS A 58 5.75 -10.37 4.78
N THR A 59 5.19 -10.05 5.94
CA THR A 59 4.47 -11.00 6.79
C THR A 59 3.11 -11.32 6.19
N TYR A 60 2.48 -12.41 6.66
CA TYR A 60 1.14 -12.78 6.22
C TYR A 60 0.13 -11.65 6.48
N LYS A 61 0.14 -11.06 7.68
CA LYS A 61 -0.73 -9.92 8.04
C LYS A 61 -0.53 -8.73 7.09
N GLN A 62 0.72 -8.36 6.81
CA GLN A 62 1.03 -7.26 5.88
C GLN A 62 0.47 -7.50 4.48
N LYS A 63 0.58 -8.72 3.96
CA LYS A 63 0.02 -9.08 2.64
C LYS A 63 -1.51 -8.96 2.63
N GLN A 64 -2.18 -9.48 3.67
CA GLN A 64 -3.64 -9.40 3.77
C GLN A 64 -4.13 -7.95 3.85
N MET A 65 -3.50 -7.13 4.69
CA MET A 65 -3.86 -5.71 4.83
C MET A 65 -3.61 -4.93 3.54
N ALA A 66 -2.45 -5.13 2.90
CA ALA A 66 -2.15 -4.45 1.63
C ALA A 66 -3.14 -4.85 0.52
N LYS A 67 -3.54 -6.13 0.45
CA LYS A 67 -4.56 -6.60 -0.48
C LYS A 67 -5.93 -5.95 -0.20
N GLN A 68 -6.35 -5.92 1.06
CA GLN A 68 -7.62 -5.29 1.46
C GLN A 68 -7.65 -3.80 1.12
N LEU A 69 -6.59 -3.05 1.46
CA LEU A 69 -6.48 -1.63 1.12
C LEU A 69 -6.52 -1.42 -0.38
N ALA A 70 -5.69 -2.13 -1.13
CA ALA A 70 -5.60 -1.93 -2.57
C ALA A 70 -6.92 -2.28 -3.30
N GLN A 71 -7.59 -3.37 -2.92
CA GLN A 71 -8.92 -3.71 -3.45
C GLN A 71 -9.98 -2.68 -3.03
N GLY A 72 -9.94 -2.24 -1.77
CA GLY A 72 -10.84 -1.24 -1.24
C GLY A 72 -10.73 0.10 -1.96
N ILE A 73 -9.51 0.63 -2.08
CA ILE A 73 -9.22 1.89 -2.77
C ILE A 73 -9.60 1.77 -4.24
N LYS A 74 -9.21 0.69 -4.94
CA LYS A 74 -9.58 0.49 -6.36
C LYS A 74 -11.10 0.48 -6.57
N LYS A 75 -11.87 -0.02 -5.59
CA LYS A 75 -13.33 -0.09 -5.66
C LYS A 75 -14.01 1.24 -5.32
N THR A 76 -13.52 1.96 -4.31
CA THR A 76 -14.21 3.14 -3.75
C THR A 76 -13.62 4.47 -4.20
N HIS A 77 -12.33 4.50 -4.54
CA HIS A 77 -11.53 5.69 -4.91
C HIS A 77 -10.54 5.34 -6.04
N PRO A 78 -11.04 4.96 -7.23
CA PRO A 78 -10.18 4.55 -8.35
C PRO A 78 -9.17 5.63 -8.77
N GLU A 79 -9.49 6.91 -8.58
CA GLU A 79 -8.58 8.02 -8.84
C GLU A 79 -7.33 7.99 -7.95
N LEU A 80 -7.50 7.67 -6.65
CA LEU A 80 -6.37 7.53 -5.72
C LEU A 80 -5.52 6.29 -6.06
N TRP A 81 -6.17 5.23 -6.56
CA TRP A 81 -5.48 4.04 -7.04
C TRP A 81 -4.62 4.36 -8.29
N ASP A 82 -5.17 5.09 -9.24
CA ASP A 82 -4.47 5.46 -10.47
C ASP A 82 -3.28 6.40 -10.18
N GLU A 83 -3.44 7.35 -9.26
CA GLU A 83 -2.32 8.18 -8.78
C GLU A 83 -1.22 7.33 -8.14
N PHE A 84 -1.60 6.35 -7.33
CA PHE A 84 -0.65 5.44 -6.68
C PHE A 84 0.14 4.59 -7.67
N ILE A 85 -0.55 3.97 -8.64
CA ILE A 85 0.11 3.18 -9.69
C ILE A 85 1.00 4.08 -10.55
N THR A 86 0.54 5.26 -10.93
CA THR A 86 1.35 6.20 -11.72
C THR A 86 2.62 6.63 -10.98
N PHE A 87 2.54 6.83 -9.66
CA PHE A 87 3.69 7.24 -8.86
C PHE A 87 4.72 6.12 -8.69
N TYR A 88 4.28 4.90 -8.36
CA TYR A 88 5.17 3.77 -8.06
C TYR A 88 5.57 2.94 -9.28
N ASP A 89 4.76 2.97 -10.34
CA ASP A 89 4.95 2.20 -11.56
C ASP A 89 4.61 3.01 -12.84
N PRO A 90 5.27 4.16 -13.07
CA PRO A 90 4.98 5.02 -14.23
C PRO A 90 5.24 4.34 -15.59
N GLN A 91 6.08 3.30 -15.62
CA GLN A 91 6.40 2.54 -16.82
C GLN A 91 5.58 1.25 -16.96
N GLY A 92 4.72 0.93 -16.00
CA GLY A 92 3.91 -0.28 -16.01
C GLY A 92 4.69 -1.59 -15.80
N LYS A 93 5.91 -1.52 -15.26
CA LYS A 93 6.80 -2.66 -15.00
C LYS A 93 6.22 -3.63 -13.95
N TYR A 94 5.45 -3.12 -13.00
CA TYR A 94 4.91 -3.87 -11.86
C TYR A 94 3.41 -4.18 -12.00
N GLN A 95 2.75 -3.81 -13.11
CA GLN A 95 1.32 -4.06 -13.32
C GLN A 95 0.95 -5.53 -13.15
N THR A 96 1.76 -6.45 -13.69
CA THR A 96 1.55 -7.89 -13.50
C THR A 96 1.74 -8.30 -12.04
N SER A 97 2.80 -7.81 -11.37
CA SER A 97 3.04 -8.09 -9.95
C SER A 97 1.90 -7.60 -9.06
N PHE A 98 1.36 -6.41 -9.34
CA PHE A 98 0.18 -5.87 -8.66
C PHE A 98 -1.04 -6.73 -8.91
N LYS A 99 -1.30 -7.10 -10.17
CA LYS A 99 -2.44 -7.95 -10.54
C LYS A 99 -2.35 -9.30 -9.81
N ASP A 100 -1.21 -9.97 -9.90
CA ASP A 100 -0.98 -11.27 -9.27
C ASP A 100 -1.14 -11.18 -7.74
N PHE A 101 -0.58 -10.13 -7.11
CA PHE A 101 -0.73 -9.90 -5.68
C PHE A 101 -2.19 -9.66 -5.25
N LEU A 102 -2.97 -8.97 -6.08
CA LEU A 102 -4.38 -8.70 -5.82
C LEU A 102 -5.29 -9.90 -6.10
N GLU A 103 -4.89 -10.80 -7.00
CA GLU A 103 -5.65 -11.98 -7.38
C GLU A 103 -5.29 -13.21 -6.51
N SER A 104 -4.09 -13.28 -5.93
CA SER A 104 -3.63 -14.35 -5.01
C SER A 104 -4.25 -14.27 -3.63
#